data_AF-A0A520JJI6-F1
#
_entry.id   AF-A0A520JJI6-F1
#
_cell.length_a   1.000
_cell.length_b   1.000
_cell.length_c   1.000
_cell.angle_alpha   90.00
_cell.angle_beta   90.00
_cell.angle_gamma   90.00
#
_symmetry.space_group_name_H-M   'P 1'
#
loop_
_entity.id
_entity.type
_entity.pdbx_description
1 polymer ?
#
loop_
_entity_poly.entity_id
_entity_poly.type
_entity_poly.pdbx_seq_one_letter_code
_entity_poly.pdbx_strand_id
1 'polypeptide(L)' 'MQSEAQTVARLRSMVFLIEEALRLADEGEDPLLGAKLSDCIDSIEAVLESRNARMLRTATLV' A
#
# COMPACT_ATOMS: atom_id res chain seq x y z
N MET A 1 -0.06 21.49 -1.39
CA MET A 1 -1.20 20.55 -1.41
C MET A 1 -0.80 19.39 -2.31
N GLN A 2 -0.64 18.16 -1.80
CA GLN A 2 -0.30 17.00 -2.65
C GLN A 2 -1.52 16.60 -3.48
N SER A 3 -1.32 16.24 -4.75
CA SER A 3 -2.41 15.71 -5.57
C SER A 3 -2.80 14.31 -5.12
N GLU A 4 -4.02 13.88 -5.43
CA GLU A 4 -4.47 12.52 -5.14
C GLU A 4 -3.60 11.49 -5.87
N ALA A 5 -3.21 11.78 -7.11
CA ALA A 5 -2.30 10.96 -7.90
C ALA A 5 -0.91 10.81 -7.24
N GLN A 6 -0.36 11.89 -6.68
CA GLN A 6 0.90 11.83 -5.92
C GLN A 6 0.76 11.00 -4.64
N THR A 7 -0.40 11.08 -3.98
CA THR A 7 -0.69 10.28 -2.78
C THR A 7 -0.76 8.79 -3.11
N VAL A 8 -1.46 8.42 -4.19
CA VAL A 8 -1.54 7.03 -4.67
C VAL A 8 -0.16 6.50 -5.06
N ALA A 9 0.63 7.27 -5.82
CA ALA A 9 1.98 6.87 -6.20
C ALA A 9 2.86 6.59 -4.97
N ARG A 10 2.81 7.47 -3.96
CA ARG A 10 3.55 7.28 -2.71
C ARG A 10 3.13 6.02 -1.96
N LEU A 11 1.82 5.75 -1.84
CA LEU A 11 1.32 4.56 -1.17
C LEU A 11 1.78 3.28 -1.89
N ARG A 12 1.77 3.26 -3.23
CA ARG A 12 2.31 2.13 -4.00
C ARG A 12 3.81 1.93 -3.79
N SER A 13 4.59 3.01 -3.73
CA SER A 13 6.01 2.92 -3.40
C SER A 13 6.25 2.37 -1.98
N MET A 14 5.37 2.69 -1.02
CA MET A 14 5.47 2.13 0.33
C MET A 14 5.19 0.63 0.33
N VAL A 15 4.15 0.16 -0.37
CA VAL A 15 3.86 -1.28 -0.50
C VAL A 15 5.08 -2.03 -1.04
N PHE A 16 5.66 -1.54 -2.14
CA PHE A 16 6.86 -2.14 -2.73
C PHE A 16 8.01 -2.28 -1.73
N LEU A 17 8.31 -1.23 -0.96
CA LEU A 17 9.38 -1.30 0.05
C LEU A 17 9.07 -2.28 1.19
N ILE A 18 7.79 -2.41 1.57
CA ILE A 18 7.37 -3.36 2.61
C ILE A 18 7.44 -4.79 2.08
N GLU A 19 7.13 -5.03 0.80
CA GLU A 19 7.33 -6.33 0.15
C GLU A 19 8.80 -6.74 0.13
N GLU A 20 9.73 -5.81 -0.14
CA GLU A 20 11.17 -6.10 -0.04
C GLU A 20 11.57 -6.42 1.41
N ALA A 21 11.04 -5.67 2.39
CA ALA A 21 11.27 -5.97 3.81
C ALA A 21 10.70 -7.33 4.23
N LEU A 22 9.56 -7.75 3.66
CA LEU A 22 8.95 -9.05 3.91
C LEU A 22 9.86 -10.17 3.41
N ARG A 23 10.43 -10.03 2.21
CA ARG A 23 11.42 -11.00 1.69
C ARG A 23 12.63 -11.13 2.61
N LEU A 24 13.13 -10.01 3.16
CA LEU A 24 14.23 -10.03 4.13
C LEU A 24 13.82 -10.71 5.46
N ALA A 25 12.56 -10.57 5.89
CA ALA A 25 12.04 -11.26 7.06
C ALA A 25 11.95 -12.78 6.83
N ASP A 26 11.52 -13.19 5.63
CA ASP A 26 11.49 -14.59 5.22
C ASP A 26 12.90 -15.20 5.14
N GLU A 27 13.86 -14.48 4.54
CA GLU A 27 15.28 -14.86 4.50
C GLU A 27 15.91 -14.97 5.91
N GLY A 28 15.46 -14.12 6.83
CA GLY A 28 15.91 -14.10 8.22
C GLY A 28 15.19 -15.09 9.15
N GLU A 29 14.25 -15.89 8.64
CA GLU A 29 13.41 -16.79 9.42
C GLU A 29 12.68 -16.10 10.59
N ASP A 30 12.22 -14.85 10.39
CA ASP A 30 11.45 -14.08 11.38
C ASP A 30 9.95 -14.02 11.03
N PRO A 31 9.16 -15.03 11.42
CA PRO A 31 7.74 -15.12 11.05
C PRO A 31 6.88 -14.04 11.71
N LEU A 32 7.28 -13.51 12.87
CA LEU A 32 6.53 -12.46 13.55
C LEU A 32 6.67 -11.12 12.82
N LEU A 33 7.90 -10.81 12.40
CA LEU A 33 8.15 -9.65 11.54
C LEU A 33 7.41 -9.79 10.21
N GLY A 34 7.49 -10.95 9.56
CA GLY A 34 6.77 -11.22 8.31
C GLY A 34 5.27 -11.00 8.44
N ALA A 35 4.64 -11.52 9.49
CA ALA A 35 3.21 -11.31 9.75
C ALA A 35 2.86 -9.82 9.92
N LYS A 36 3.69 -9.04 10.63
CA LYS A 36 3.46 -7.60 10.84
C LYS A 36 3.62 -6.79 9.55
N LEU A 37 4.55 -7.18 8.68
CA LEU A 37 4.75 -6.54 7.39
C LEU A 37 3.57 -6.86 6.45
N SER A 38 3.06 -8.10 6.46
CA SER A 38 1.84 -8.48 5.75
C SER A 38 0.63 -7.66 6.21
N ASP A 39 0.40 -7.54 7.53
CA ASP A 39 -0.67 -6.70 8.09
C ASP A 39 -0.58 -5.24 7.60
N CYS A 40 0.65 -4.73 7.45
CA CYS A 40 0.89 -3.37 6.94
C CYS A 40 0.54 -3.22 5.46
N ILE A 41 0.87 -4.23 4.63
CA ILE A 41 0.50 -4.24 3.21
C ILE A 41 -1.02 -4.20 3.09
N ASP A 42 -1.73 -5.10 3.76
CA ASP A 42 -3.20 -5.18 3.73
C ASP A 42 -3.85 -3.84 4.11
N SER A 43 -3.32 -3.19 5.14
CA SER A 43 -3.79 -1.87 5.60
C SER A 43 -3.62 -0.78 4.54
N ILE A 44 -2.49 -0.77 3.82
CA ILE A 44 -2.22 0.22 2.77
C ILE A 44 -3.05 -0.07 1.51
N GLU A 45 -3.21 -1.34 1.15
CA GLU A 45 -4.04 -1.76 0.01
C GLU A 45 -5.51 -1.37 0.21
N ALA A 46 -6.07 -1.57 1.41
CA ALA A 46 -7.42 -1.12 1.73
C ALA A 46 -7.58 0.42 1.56
N VAL A 47 -6.56 1.20 1.92
CA VAL A 47 -6.55 2.66 1.71
C VAL A 47 -6.49 3.00 0.22
N LEU A 48 -5.66 2.29 -0.56
CA LEU A 48 -5.53 2.46 -2.00
C LEU A 48 -6.85 2.15 -2.72
N GLU A 49 -7.53 1.05 -2.37
CA GLU A 49 -8.82 0.68 -2.93
C GLU A 49 -9.88 1.77 -2.68
N SER A 50 -9.99 2.23 -1.42
CA SER A 50 -10.90 3.31 -1.04
C SER A 50 -10.63 4.62 -1.80
N ARG A 51 -9.36 4.93 -2.08
CA ARG A 51 -8.96 6.12 -2.86
C ARG A 51 -9.27 5.96 -4.34
N ASN A 52 -8.96 4.81 -4.93
CA ASN A 52 -9.29 4.53 -6.34
C ASN A 52 -10.80 4.61 -6.58
N ALA A 53 -11.61 4.04 -5.68
CA ALA A 53 -13.06 4.13 -5.74
C ALA A 53 -13.58 5.58 -5.65
N ARG A 54 -12.89 6.48 -4.93
CA ARG A 54 -13.20 7.92 -4.94
C ARG A 54 -12.84 8.56 -6.28
N MET A 55 -11.67 8.28 -6.85
CA MET A 55 -11.25 8.85 -8.14
C MET A 55 -12.19 8.48 -9.28
N LEU A 56 -12.63 7.21 -9.35
CA LEU A 56 -13.61 6.74 -10.34
C LEU A 56 -14.96 7.48 -10.25
N ARG A 57 -15.45 7.72 -9.03
CA ARG A 57 -16.68 8.49 -8.80
C ARG A 57 -16.55 9.94 -9.27
N THR A 58 -15.42 10.59 -8.98
CA THR A 58 -15.19 11.96 -9.43
C THR A 58 -15.07 12.05 -10.95
N ALA A 59 -14.47 11.04 -11.61
CA ALA A 59 -14.32 11.01 -13.07
C ALA A 59 -15.63 10.72 -13.83
N THR A 60 -16.61 10.08 -13.19
CA THR A 60 -17.90 9.74 -13.83
C THR A 60 -18.91 10.91 -13.76
N LEU A 61 -18.65 11.92 -12.93
CA LEU A 61 -19.51 13.09 -12.72
C LEU A 61 -19.13 14.30 -13.60
N VAL A 62 -18.22 14.14 -14.56
CA VAL A 62 -17.74 15.19 -15.48
C VAL A 62 -18.10 14.84 -16.92
#